data_AF-A0A7C2S837-F1
#
_entry.id   AF-A0A7C2S837-F1
#
_cell.length_a   1.000
_cell.length_b   1.000
_cell.length_c   1.000
_cell.angle_alpha   90.00
_cell.angle_beta   90.00
_cell.angle_gamma   90.00
#
_symmetry.space_group_name_H-M   'P 1'
#
loop_
_entity.id
_entity.type
_entity.pdbx_description
1 polymer ?
#
loop_
_entity_poly.entity_id
_entity_poly.type
_entity_poly.pdbx_seq_one_letter_code
_entity_poly.pdbx_strand_id
1 'polypeptide(L)'
;MDNQWVVYSLYHGVGSNARSSKDVVLALQEAAYSTGLGVLSCMSMVSECYSNYILSNVIRISMGYIPSWKLDAKLRLLFIIYNSLFYLRISYLGFGMFASYDPCSLAHSVARIPSGNPIYITDRDHKRSNTDLLKRPVLPDGEAVMPNESGQPTRGIVCENP
;
A
#
# COMPACT_ATOMS: atom_id res chain seq x y z
N MET A 1 -5.96 7.64 -6.61
CA MET A 1 -6.53 7.12 -7.88
C MET A 1 -6.22 5.63 -7.93
N ASP A 2 -7.19 4.82 -8.34
CA ASP A 2 -7.09 3.36 -8.42
C ASP A 2 -7.11 2.99 -9.90
N ASN A 3 -6.16 2.14 -10.33
CA ASN A 3 -5.93 1.66 -11.70
C ASN A 3 -4.74 2.24 -12.49
N GLN A 4 -3.77 2.96 -11.90
CA GLN A 4 -2.71 3.60 -12.72
C GLN A 4 -1.93 2.63 -13.62
N TRP A 5 -1.84 1.34 -13.26
CA TRP A 5 -1.26 0.30 -14.11
C TRP A 5 -1.95 0.16 -15.48
N VAL A 6 -3.22 0.55 -15.62
CA VAL A 6 -3.98 0.42 -16.87
C VAL A 6 -3.72 1.57 -17.85
N VAL A 7 -2.98 2.62 -17.45
CA VAL A 7 -2.72 3.77 -18.32
C VAL A 7 -2.08 3.32 -19.64
N TYR A 8 -1.20 2.34 -19.61
CA TYR A 8 -0.66 1.72 -20.82
C TYR A 8 -1.77 1.24 -21.77
N SER A 9 -2.69 0.41 -21.26
CA SER A 9 -3.76 -0.19 -22.05
C SER A 9 -4.73 0.86 -22.59
N LEU A 10 -5.04 1.90 -21.79
CA LEU A 10 -5.96 2.97 -22.18
C LEU A 10 -5.40 3.88 -23.27
N TYR A 11 -4.09 4.10 -23.29
CA TYR A 11 -3.42 5.00 -24.25
C TYR A 11 -2.65 4.24 -25.33
N HIS A 12 -2.90 2.94 -25.47
CA HIS A 12 -2.26 2.12 -26.49
C HIS A 12 -2.56 2.68 -27.90
N GLY A 13 -1.51 2.95 -28.67
CA GLY A 13 -1.62 3.53 -30.02
C GLY A 13 -1.88 5.04 -30.07
N VAL A 14 -2.08 5.71 -28.93
CA VAL A 14 -2.25 7.18 -28.86
C VAL A 14 -0.91 7.89 -28.67
N GLY A 15 0.01 7.28 -27.92
CA GLY A 15 1.33 7.84 -27.64
C GLY A 15 2.26 6.82 -26.99
N SER A 16 3.47 7.24 -26.63
CA SER A 16 4.38 6.38 -25.88
C SER A 16 3.88 6.21 -24.44
N ASN A 17 3.96 4.99 -23.92
CA ASN A 17 3.51 4.65 -22.56
C ASN A 17 4.15 5.57 -21.52
N ALA A 18 5.45 5.83 -21.67
CA ALA A 18 6.19 6.70 -20.77
C ALA A 18 5.61 8.13 -20.74
N ARG A 19 5.22 8.67 -21.89
CA ARG A 19 4.63 10.01 -21.98
C ARG A 19 3.22 10.02 -21.40
N SER A 20 2.36 9.08 -21.81
CA SER A 20 0.98 9.01 -21.32
C SER A 20 0.91 8.83 -19.80
N SER A 21 1.73 7.94 -19.24
CA SER A 21 1.79 7.74 -17.79
C SER A 21 2.37 8.93 -17.06
N LYS A 22 3.40 9.59 -17.60
CA LYS A 22 3.92 10.84 -17.06
C LYS A 22 2.85 11.92 -17.01
N ASP A 23 2.18 12.18 -18.12
CA ASP A 23 1.20 13.25 -18.24
C ASP A 23 0.01 13.02 -17.30
N VAL A 24 -0.51 11.78 -17.23
CA VAL A 24 -1.60 11.41 -16.30
C VAL A 24 -1.17 11.54 -14.84
N VAL A 25 0.01 11.05 -14.48
CA VAL A 25 0.50 11.07 -13.09
C VAL A 25 0.80 12.50 -12.64
N LEU A 26 1.38 13.34 -13.50
CA LEU A 26 1.65 14.73 -13.18
C LEU A 26 0.36 15.56 -13.07
N ALA A 27 -0.57 15.40 -14.01
CA ALA A 27 -1.85 16.10 -13.96
C ALA A 27 -2.63 15.75 -12.68
N LEU A 28 -2.64 14.48 -12.27
CA LEU A 28 -3.28 14.05 -11.02
C LEU A 28 -2.63 14.68 -9.79
N GLN A 29 -1.29 14.71 -9.73
CA GLN A 29 -0.56 15.31 -8.62
C GLN A 29 -0.77 16.83 -8.54
N GLU A 30 -0.79 17.52 -9.68
CA GLU A 30 -1.02 18.96 -9.76
C GLU A 30 -2.45 19.35 -9.36
N ALA A 31 -3.44 18.60 -9.82
CA ALA A 31 -4.84 18.77 -9.40
C ALA A 31 -5.04 18.51 -7.90
N ALA A 32 -4.39 17.50 -7.34
CA ALA A 32 -4.46 17.22 -5.91
C ALA A 32 -3.76 18.32 -5.09
N TYR A 33 -2.57 18.76 -5.53
CA TYR A 33 -1.81 19.80 -4.85
C TYR A 33 -2.57 21.14 -4.82
N SER A 34 -3.13 21.57 -5.96
CA SER A 34 -3.91 22.81 -6.06
C SER A 34 -5.18 22.81 -5.20
N THR A 35 -5.67 21.63 -4.80
CA THR A 35 -6.84 21.47 -3.92
C THR A 35 -6.47 21.13 -2.47
N GLY A 36 -5.17 21.09 -2.14
CA GLY A 36 -4.69 20.72 -0.80
C GLY A 36 -4.90 19.24 -0.44
N LEU A 37 -5.13 18.38 -1.43
CA LEU A 37 -5.33 16.94 -1.26
C LEU A 37 -4.01 16.18 -1.40
N GLY A 38 -3.88 15.09 -0.63
CA GLY A 38 -2.81 14.12 -0.80
C GLY A 38 -3.15 13.08 -1.88
N VAL A 39 -2.13 12.57 -2.58
CA VAL A 39 -2.30 11.50 -3.56
C VAL A 39 -1.82 10.17 -2.99
N LEU A 40 -2.76 9.22 -2.91
CA LEU A 40 -2.46 7.78 -2.79
C LEU A 40 -2.50 7.13 -4.17
N SER A 41 -1.36 6.60 -4.59
CA SER A 41 -1.14 5.89 -5.85
C SER A 41 -1.46 4.40 -5.69
N CYS A 42 -2.57 3.94 -6.24
CA CYS A 42 -3.12 2.60 -6.00
C CYS A 42 -3.08 1.74 -7.26
N MET A 43 -2.36 0.61 -7.25
CA MET A 43 -2.01 -0.15 -8.47
C MET A 43 -1.02 0.60 -9.35
N SER A 44 0.08 1.07 -8.77
CA SER A 44 1.00 1.97 -9.45
C SER A 44 2.47 1.55 -9.34
N MET A 45 2.71 0.26 -9.04
CA MET A 45 4.05 -0.36 -9.02
C MET A 45 4.65 -0.55 -10.42
N VAL A 46 4.04 0.02 -11.47
CA VAL A 46 4.62 0.01 -12.82
C VAL A 46 5.63 1.15 -12.96
N SER A 47 6.74 0.91 -13.66
CA SER A 47 7.86 1.85 -13.75
C SER A 47 7.47 3.16 -14.40
N GLU A 48 6.61 3.13 -15.42
CA GLU A 48 6.11 4.35 -16.03
C GLU A 48 5.27 5.23 -15.08
N CYS A 49 4.77 4.70 -13.95
CA CYS A 49 4.07 5.49 -12.94
C CYS A 49 5.01 5.99 -11.86
N TYR A 50 5.71 5.09 -11.15
CA TYR A 50 6.49 5.49 -9.97
C TYR A 50 7.70 6.36 -10.32
N SER A 51 8.20 6.30 -11.56
CA SER A 51 9.28 7.18 -12.03
C SER A 51 8.86 8.64 -12.17
N ASN A 52 7.56 8.93 -12.06
CA ASN A 52 6.98 10.27 -12.22
C ASN A 52 6.39 10.82 -10.90
N TYR A 53 6.71 10.23 -9.75
CA TYR A 53 6.26 10.73 -8.46
C TYR A 53 7.11 11.92 -8.03
N ILE A 54 6.43 13.05 -7.83
CA ILE A 54 7.03 14.31 -7.37
C ILE A 54 6.39 14.70 -6.03
N LEU A 55 5.05 14.61 -5.95
CA LEU A 55 4.23 14.99 -4.80
C LEU A 55 3.43 13.81 -4.24
N SER A 56 3.44 12.64 -4.87
CA SER A 56 2.69 11.47 -4.42
C SER A 56 3.15 11.01 -3.04
N ASN A 57 2.19 10.93 -2.11
CA ASN A 57 2.48 10.71 -0.70
C ASN A 57 2.65 9.22 -0.36
N VAL A 58 1.86 8.33 -0.98
CA VAL A 58 1.83 6.91 -0.64
C VAL A 58 1.63 6.05 -1.89
N ILE A 59 2.40 4.96 -2.03
CA ILE A 59 2.24 3.94 -3.07
C ILE A 59 1.72 2.62 -2.49
N ARG A 60 0.63 2.07 -3.03
CA ARG A 60 0.17 0.73 -2.64
C ARG A 60 1.08 -0.35 -3.23
N ILE A 61 1.70 -1.15 -2.38
CA ILE A 61 2.61 -2.24 -2.79
C ILE A 61 2.02 -3.65 -2.66
N SER A 62 0.70 -3.72 -2.55
CA SER A 62 -0.06 -4.95 -2.41
C SER A 62 -1.01 -5.18 -3.59
N MET A 63 -1.38 -6.45 -3.79
CA MET A 63 -2.59 -6.82 -4.51
C MET A 63 -3.85 -6.37 -3.75
N GLY A 64 -5.02 -6.43 -4.41
CA GLY A 64 -6.32 -6.23 -3.76
C GLY A 64 -6.53 -7.23 -2.61
N TYR A 65 -7.32 -6.86 -1.59
CA TYR A 65 -7.59 -7.76 -0.47
C TYR A 65 -8.81 -8.62 -0.80
N ILE A 66 -8.69 -9.93 -0.66
CA ILE A 66 -9.82 -10.85 -0.86
C ILE A 66 -10.15 -11.53 0.47
N PRO A 67 -11.24 -11.13 1.14
CA PRO A 67 -11.65 -11.74 2.41
C PRO A 67 -11.88 -13.25 2.28
N SER A 68 -11.63 -13.97 3.37
CA SER A 68 -11.81 -15.42 3.50
C SER A 68 -10.88 -16.28 2.62
N TRP A 69 -9.94 -15.68 1.89
CA TRP A 69 -8.96 -16.42 1.09
C TRP A 69 -7.60 -16.54 1.80
N LYS A 70 -7.45 -17.60 2.58
CA LYS A 70 -6.25 -17.84 3.42
C LYS A 70 -4.93 -17.87 2.65
N LEU A 71 -4.93 -18.43 1.43
CA LEU A 71 -3.72 -18.48 0.59
C LEU A 71 -3.33 -17.08 0.10
N ASP A 72 -4.30 -16.29 -0.36
CA ASP A 72 -4.07 -14.89 -0.77
C ASP A 72 -3.56 -14.04 0.40
N ALA A 73 -4.11 -14.20 1.60
CA ALA A 73 -3.65 -13.48 2.79
C ALA A 73 -2.14 -13.69 3.06
N LYS A 74 -1.66 -14.94 2.90
CA LYS A 74 -0.23 -15.27 3.02
C LYS A 74 0.60 -14.68 1.88
N LEU A 75 0.20 -14.91 0.64
CA LEU A 75 0.90 -14.42 -0.56
C LEU A 75 1.02 -12.89 -0.54
N ARG A 76 -0.03 -12.22 -0.10
CA ARG A 76 -0.06 -10.76 0.00
C ARG A 76 0.92 -10.23 1.03
N LEU A 77 1.05 -10.87 2.20
CA LEU A 77 2.08 -10.50 3.17
C LEU A 77 3.48 -10.65 2.59
N LEU A 78 3.73 -11.77 1.89
CA LEU A 78 5.00 -12.01 1.20
C LEU A 78 5.30 -10.93 0.16
N PHE A 79 4.34 -10.60 -0.71
CA PHE A 79 4.51 -9.56 -1.72
C PHE A 79 4.78 -8.20 -1.12
N ILE A 80 4.05 -7.82 -0.08
CA ILE A 80 4.27 -6.52 0.58
C ILE A 80 5.68 -6.44 1.17
N ILE A 81 6.13 -7.50 1.87
CA ILE A 81 7.47 -7.53 2.46
C ILE A 81 8.54 -7.45 1.36
N TYR A 82 8.41 -8.26 0.31
CA TYR A 82 9.37 -8.26 -0.80
C TYR A 82 9.40 -6.93 -1.56
N ASN A 83 8.23 -6.38 -1.90
CA ASN A 83 8.12 -5.12 -2.62
C ASN A 83 8.67 -3.95 -1.78
N SER A 84 8.57 -4.00 -0.45
CA SER A 84 9.07 -2.93 0.42
C SER A 84 10.58 -2.68 0.26
N LEU A 85 11.37 -3.72 -0.06
CA LEU A 85 12.81 -3.62 -0.28
C LEU A 85 13.18 -2.61 -1.38
N PHE A 86 12.34 -2.50 -2.40
CA PHE A 86 12.56 -1.59 -3.52
C PHE A 86 11.82 -0.27 -3.33
N TYR A 87 10.52 -0.33 -3.03
CA TYR A 87 9.65 0.85 -3.07
C TYR A 87 9.84 1.80 -1.88
N LEU A 88 10.41 1.37 -0.76
CA LEU A 88 10.62 2.26 0.38
C LEU A 88 11.55 3.43 0.05
N ARG A 89 12.42 3.26 -0.96
CA ARG A 89 13.32 4.30 -1.45
C ARG A 89 12.63 5.31 -2.37
N ILE A 90 11.37 5.07 -2.74
CA ILE A 90 10.63 5.84 -3.74
C ILE A 90 9.51 6.66 -3.09
N SER A 91 8.75 6.08 -2.16
CA SER A 91 7.61 6.74 -1.50
C SER A 91 7.24 6.01 -0.20
N TYR A 92 6.37 6.60 0.63
CA TYR A 92 5.78 5.88 1.75
C TYR A 92 4.93 4.71 1.25
N LEU A 93 4.95 3.61 1.98
CA LEU A 93 4.33 2.37 1.53
C LEU A 93 2.88 2.28 1.99
N GLY A 94 2.03 1.81 1.11
CA GLY A 94 0.66 1.42 1.39
C GLY A 94 0.56 -0.10 1.40
N PHE A 95 0.39 -0.70 2.56
CA PHE A 95 0.18 -2.16 2.67
C PHE A 95 -1.24 -2.58 2.22
N GLY A 96 -2.05 -1.59 1.80
CA GLY A 96 -3.44 -1.75 1.38
C GLY A 96 -4.37 -2.07 2.55
N MET A 97 -5.66 -2.20 2.23
CA MET A 97 -6.70 -2.52 3.21
C MET A 97 -6.69 -3.99 3.63
N PHE A 98 -7.21 -4.31 4.81
CA PHE A 98 -7.58 -5.67 5.21
C PHE A 98 -8.91 -5.65 5.98
N ALA A 99 -9.59 -6.78 6.09
CA ALA A 99 -10.78 -6.91 6.92
C ALA A 99 -10.38 -7.40 8.32
N SER A 100 -10.80 -6.72 9.37
CA SER A 100 -10.43 -7.07 10.75
C SER A 100 -11.10 -8.36 11.25
N TYR A 101 -12.25 -8.70 10.67
CA TYR A 101 -13.00 -9.91 10.97
C TYR A 101 -12.46 -11.17 10.28
N ASP A 102 -11.47 -11.02 9.38
CA ASP A 102 -10.93 -12.14 8.62
C ASP A 102 -10.08 -13.06 9.50
N PRO A 103 -10.07 -14.40 9.28
CA PRO A 103 -9.24 -15.32 10.04
C PRO A 103 -7.73 -15.01 10.01
N CYS A 104 -7.24 -14.36 8.95
CA CYS A 104 -5.82 -14.00 8.78
C CYS A 104 -5.52 -12.54 9.16
N SER A 105 -6.50 -11.81 9.69
CA SER A 105 -6.39 -10.39 10.06
C SER A 105 -5.28 -10.11 11.08
N LEU A 106 -5.03 -11.03 12.02
CA LEU A 106 -3.97 -10.88 13.01
C LEU A 106 -2.59 -10.75 12.37
N ALA A 107 -2.25 -11.62 11.41
CA ALA A 107 -0.98 -11.56 10.71
C ALA A 107 -0.83 -10.25 9.92
N HIS A 108 -1.92 -9.80 9.29
CA HIS A 108 -1.98 -8.51 8.60
C HIS A 108 -1.80 -7.32 9.54
N SER A 109 -2.40 -7.35 10.73
CA SER A 109 -2.24 -6.29 11.73
C SER A 109 -0.81 -6.25 12.27
N VAL A 110 -0.25 -7.41 12.62
CA VAL A 110 1.12 -7.51 13.17
C VAL A 110 2.15 -7.02 12.17
N ALA A 111 2.03 -7.36 10.87
CA ALA A 111 2.97 -6.92 9.85
C ALA A 111 2.97 -5.38 9.64
N ARG A 112 1.86 -4.69 9.95
CA ARG A 112 1.74 -3.24 9.74
C ARG A 112 2.40 -2.43 10.84
N ILE A 113 2.41 -2.92 12.08
CA ILE A 113 3.02 -2.23 13.23
C ILE A 113 4.50 -1.87 12.98
N PRO A 114 5.42 -2.84 12.71
CA PRO A 114 6.82 -2.51 12.48
C PRO A 114 7.03 -1.79 11.14
N SER A 115 6.06 -1.81 10.24
CA SER A 115 6.17 -1.15 8.94
C SER A 115 6.02 0.37 9.02
N GLY A 116 5.39 0.91 10.08
CA GLY A 116 5.14 2.37 10.19
C GLY A 116 4.27 2.94 9.08
N ASN A 117 3.53 2.10 8.36
CA ASN A 117 2.67 2.52 7.26
C ASN A 117 1.23 2.72 7.75
N PRO A 118 0.44 3.59 7.09
CA PRO A 118 -0.97 3.79 7.43
C PRO A 118 -1.77 2.48 7.44
N ILE A 119 -2.60 2.32 8.46
CA ILE A 119 -3.47 1.15 8.64
C ILE A 119 -4.86 1.47 8.08
N TYR A 120 -5.20 0.85 6.95
CA TYR A 120 -6.53 0.95 6.35
C TYR A 120 -7.32 -0.35 6.57
N ILE A 121 -8.59 -0.24 6.99
CA ILE A 121 -9.52 -1.36 7.15
C ILE A 121 -10.66 -1.25 6.14
N THR A 122 -11.17 -2.38 5.65
CA THR A 122 -12.29 -2.43 4.68
C THR A 122 -13.57 -3.02 5.26
N ASP A 123 -13.68 -3.04 6.60
CA ASP A 123 -14.86 -3.58 7.28
C ASP A 123 -16.12 -2.83 6.85
N ARG A 124 -17.06 -3.53 6.25
CA ARG A 124 -18.35 -2.95 5.81
C ARG A 124 -19.42 -3.02 6.89
N ASP A 125 -19.37 -4.05 7.73
CA ASP A 125 -20.32 -4.27 8.82
C ASP A 125 -19.63 -4.04 10.16
N HIS A 126 -19.99 -2.93 10.80
CA HIS A 126 -19.43 -2.52 12.08
C HIS A 126 -19.64 -3.56 13.19
N LYS A 127 -20.69 -4.40 13.10
CA LYS A 127 -20.97 -5.44 14.10
C LYS A 127 -20.00 -6.61 14.00
N ARG A 128 -19.36 -6.77 12.84
CA ARG A 128 -18.38 -7.83 12.59
C ARG A 128 -16.96 -7.38 12.87
N SER A 129 -16.71 -6.07 12.95
CA SER A 129 -15.38 -5.54 13.21
C SER A 129 -14.78 -6.11 14.49
N ASN A 130 -13.57 -6.63 14.38
CA ASN A 130 -12.81 -7.15 15.51
C ASN A 130 -12.12 -5.99 16.23
N THR A 131 -12.86 -5.33 17.13
CA THR A 131 -12.34 -4.17 17.88
C THR A 131 -11.14 -4.52 18.75
N ASP A 132 -11.09 -5.73 19.28
CA ASP A 132 -9.99 -6.18 20.14
C ASP A 132 -8.69 -6.32 19.35
N LEU A 133 -8.76 -6.75 18.09
CA LEU A 133 -7.62 -6.72 17.18
C LEU A 133 -7.20 -5.28 16.85
N LEU A 134 -8.15 -4.42 16.51
CA LEU A 134 -7.88 -3.04 16.09
C LEU A 134 -7.30 -2.16 17.19
N LYS A 135 -7.55 -2.49 18.46
CA LYS A 135 -6.96 -1.81 19.63
C LYS A 135 -5.50 -2.21 19.90
N ARG A 136 -5.02 -3.34 19.39
CA ARG A 136 -3.64 -3.81 19.66
C ARG A 136 -2.54 -2.83 19.24
N PRO A 137 -2.62 -2.17 18.07
CA PRO A 137 -1.63 -1.17 17.70
C PRO A 137 -1.90 0.21 18.32
N VAL A 138 -2.88 0.37 19.23
CA VAL A 138 -3.27 1.68 19.78
C VAL A 138 -2.69 1.85 21.19
N LEU A 139 -2.00 2.96 21.40
CA LEU A 139 -1.44 3.39 22.67
C LEU A 139 -2.54 3.91 23.63
N PRO A 140 -2.27 4.02 24.95
CA PRO A 140 -3.27 4.46 25.92
C PRO A 140 -3.83 5.87 25.67
N ASP A 141 -3.10 6.73 24.96
CA ASP A 141 -3.52 8.07 24.55
C ASP A 141 -4.38 8.08 23.27
N GLY A 142 -4.57 6.92 22.64
CA GLY A 142 -5.34 6.76 21.41
C GLY A 142 -4.52 6.87 20.13
N GLU A 143 -3.22 7.15 20.21
CA GLU A 143 -2.35 7.16 19.04
C GLU A 143 -2.02 5.75 18.57
N ALA A 144 -1.77 5.57 17.28
CA ALA A 144 -1.25 4.30 16.78
C ALA A 144 0.25 4.20 17.05
N VAL A 145 0.74 3.01 17.37
CA VAL A 145 2.17 2.70 17.43
C VAL A 145 2.77 2.89 16.03
N MET A 146 3.54 3.96 15.87
CA MET A 146 4.17 4.34 14.61
C MET A 146 5.68 4.48 14.82
N PRO A 147 6.51 3.55 14.29
CA PRO A 147 7.95 3.74 14.28
C PRO A 147 8.35 4.94 13.41
N ASN A 148 9.47 5.57 13.76
CA ASN A 148 10.02 6.72 13.01
C ASN A 148 10.45 6.34 11.59
N GLU A 149 10.83 5.08 11.39
CA GLU A 149 11.25 4.53 10.11
C GLU A 149 10.52 3.21 9.83
N SER A 150 10.25 2.92 8.56
CA SER A 150 9.65 1.65 8.17
C SER A 150 10.64 0.51 8.40
N GLY A 151 10.24 -0.46 9.23
CA GLY A 151 10.95 -1.72 9.37
C GLY A 151 11.05 -2.46 8.03
N GLN A 152 12.20 -3.09 7.80
CA GLN A 152 12.47 -3.91 6.62
C GLN A 152 12.85 -5.33 7.05
N PRO A 153 12.60 -6.35 6.19
CA PRO A 153 13.09 -7.68 6.46
C PRO A 153 14.62 -7.66 6.52
N THR A 154 15.19 -8.43 7.45
CA THR A 154 16.64 -8.49 7.62
C THR A 154 17.30 -9.21 6.45
N ARG A 155 18.56 -8.86 6.15
CA ARG A 155 19.34 -9.51 5.08
C ARG A 155 19.39 -11.03 5.23
N GLY A 156 19.47 -11.57 6.45
CA GLY A 156 19.48 -13.01 6.67
C GLY A 156 18.20 -13.70 6.19
N ILE A 157 17.03 -13.11 6.47
CA ILE A 157 15.76 -13.63 5.93
C ILE A 157 15.75 -13.54 4.41
N VAL A 158 16.26 -12.47 3.80
CA VAL A 158 16.18 -12.29 2.34
C VAL A 158 17.20 -13.16 1.58
N CYS A 159 18.41 -13.33 2.11
CA CYS A 159 19.55 -13.90 1.38
C CYS A 159 19.95 -15.30 1.82
N GLU A 160 19.62 -15.71 3.05
CA GLU A 160 20.13 -16.96 3.64
C GLU A 160 19.00 -17.95 3.92
N ASN A 161 17.82 -17.49 4.34
CA ASN A 161 16.64 -18.32 4.57
C ASN A 161 15.34 -17.63 4.07
N PRO A 162 15.17 -17.55 2.73
CA PRO A 162 14.06 -16.86 2.08
C PRO A 162 12.70 -17.51 2.31
#